data_AF-A0A075SJ09-F1
#
_entry.id   AF-A0A075SJ09-F1
#
_cell.length_a   1.000
_cell.length_b   1.000
_cell.length_c   1.000
_cell.angle_alpha   90.00
_cell.angle_beta   90.00
_cell.angle_gamma   90.00
#
_symmetry.space_group_name_H-M   'P 1'
#
loop_
_entity.id
_entity.type
_entity.pdbx_description
1 polymer ?
#
loop_
_entity_poly.entity_id
_entity_poly.type
_entity_poly.pdbx_seq_one_letter_code
_entity_poly.pdbx_strand_id
1 'polypeptide(L)'
;MSRLIINGVTVVPPKSFQVAINDVDGETGRNANGDMVRDRITTKRKLECDWGMLTQAEMAQIQNAVQPVFFEVSYPDPILGQTSKTFYVGDRTAPAYSFDEKLKPWSGLKFSLIER
;
A
#
# COMPACT_ATOMS: atom_id res chain seq x y z
N MET A 1 1.81 7.99 -17.54
CA MET A 1 1.74 8.47 -16.14
C MET A 1 1.18 7.34 -15.30
N SER A 2 1.94 6.85 -14.32
CA SER A 2 1.47 5.80 -13.41
C SER A 2 0.41 6.38 -12.47
N ARG A 3 -0.64 5.62 -12.17
CA ARG A 3 -1.76 6.07 -11.32
C ARG A 3 -1.96 5.07 -10.19
N LEU A 4 -2.25 5.59 -9.00
CA LEU A 4 -2.73 4.77 -7.89
C LEU A 4 -4.25 4.79 -7.91
N ILE A 5 -4.85 3.64 -8.14
CA ILE A 5 -6.31 3.45 -8.15
C ILE A 5 -6.63 2.48 -7.02
N ILE A 6 -7.46 2.91 -6.08
CA ILE A 6 -7.88 2.08 -4.94
C ILE A 6 -9.38 1.87 -5.08
N ASN A 7 -9.80 0.61 -5.17
CA ASN A 7 -11.21 0.23 -5.27
C ASN A 7 -11.94 0.97 -6.41
N GLY A 8 -11.31 1.07 -7.58
CA GLY A 8 -11.83 1.79 -8.75
C GLY A 8 -11.71 3.33 -8.69
N VAL A 9 -11.29 3.90 -7.56
CA VAL A 9 -11.15 5.34 -7.37
C VAL A 9 -9.70 5.78 -7.60
N THR A 10 -9.49 6.73 -8.52
CA THR A 10 -8.16 7.35 -8.70
C THR A 10 -7.91 8.31 -7.54
N VAL A 11 -6.98 7.94 -6.66
CA VAL A 11 -6.63 8.77 -5.50
C VAL A 11 -5.54 9.79 -5.84
N VAL A 12 -5.43 10.83 -5.02
CA VAL A 12 -4.32 11.79 -5.10
C VAL A 12 -3.01 11.01 -4.95
N PRO A 13 -1.98 11.28 -5.77
CA PRO A 13 -0.71 10.60 -5.67
C PRO A 13 -0.09 10.82 -4.27
N PRO A 14 0.37 9.76 -3.60
CA PRO A 14 1.07 9.89 -2.34
C PRO A 14 2.40 10.64 -2.53
N LYS A 15 2.85 11.30 -1.46
CA LYS A 15 4.17 11.95 -1.40
C LYS A 15 5.30 10.91 -1.45
N SER A 16 5.10 9.78 -0.77
CA SER A 16 6.01 8.64 -0.81
C SER A 16 5.22 7.37 -1.09
N PHE A 17 5.76 6.57 -2.01
CA PHE A 17 5.20 5.28 -2.39
C PHE A 17 6.31 4.26 -2.48
N GLN A 18 6.22 3.20 -1.68
CA GLN A 18 7.19 2.10 -1.68
C GLN A 18 6.49 0.78 -1.91
N VAL A 19 7.06 -0.03 -2.80
CA VAL A 19 6.61 -1.41 -3.04
C VAL A 19 7.64 -2.35 -2.41
N ALA A 20 7.28 -2.99 -1.32
CA ALA A 20 8.04 -4.08 -0.74
C ALA A 20 7.64 -5.41 -1.39
N ILE A 21 8.64 -6.21 -1.74
CA ILE A 21 8.49 -7.54 -2.33
C ILE A 21 8.85 -8.56 -1.26
N ASN A 22 7.88 -9.33 -0.82
CA ASN A 22 8.07 -10.30 0.27
C ASN A 22 7.88 -11.71 -0.29
N ASP A 23 8.88 -12.56 -0.11
CA ASP A 23 8.72 -13.98 -0.37
C ASP A 23 8.17 -14.66 0.88
N VAL A 24 7.17 -15.50 0.67
CA VAL A 24 6.63 -16.39 1.68
C VAL A 24 7.27 -17.75 1.42
N ASP A 25 8.18 -18.11 2.30
CA ASP A 25 8.88 -19.40 2.26
C ASP A 25 8.19 -20.39 3.21
N GLY A 26 8.19 -21.66 2.83
CA GLY A 26 7.80 -22.80 3.66
C GLY A 26 9.00 -23.25 4.50
N GLU A 27 9.53 -24.43 4.20
CA GLU A 27 10.70 -24.95 4.90
C GLU A 27 11.99 -24.33 4.35
N THR A 28 12.85 -23.89 5.28
CA THR A 28 14.20 -23.40 4.96
C THR A 28 15.21 -24.19 5.77
N GLY A 29 16.27 -24.64 5.12
CA GLY A 29 17.28 -25.48 5.75
C GLY A 29 18.64 -25.41 5.06
N ARG A 30 19.56 -26.27 5.51
CA ARG A 30 20.85 -26.47 4.85
C ARG A 30 20.99 -27.93 4.42
N ASN A 31 21.49 -28.15 3.21
CA ASN A 31 21.81 -29.50 2.77
C ASN A 31 23.13 -29.99 3.41
N ALA A 32 23.50 -31.26 3.17
CA ALA A 32 24.73 -31.85 3.70
C ALA A 32 26.02 -31.19 3.16
N ASN A 33 25.95 -30.43 2.06
CA ASN A 33 27.06 -29.65 1.52
C ASN A 33 27.18 -28.25 2.17
N GLY A 34 26.23 -27.88 3.04
CA GLY A 34 26.17 -26.58 3.70
C GLY A 34 25.43 -25.49 2.91
N ASP A 35 24.88 -25.81 1.74
CA ASP A 35 24.12 -24.87 0.92
C ASP A 35 22.76 -24.58 1.55
N MET A 36 22.30 -23.32 1.44
CA MET A 36 20.96 -22.94 1.85
C MET A 36 19.93 -23.47 0.84
N VAL A 37 18.95 -24.21 1.34
CA VAL A 37 17.77 -24.65 0.59
C VAL A 37 16.58 -23.89 1.12
N ARG A 38 15.79 -23.29 0.21
CA ARG A 38 14.54 -22.62 0.55
C ARG A 38 13.41 -23.16 -0.31
N ASP A 39 12.28 -23.42 0.31
CA ASP A 39 11.03 -23.72 -0.38
C ASP A 39 10.19 -22.44 -0.48
N ARG A 40 10.20 -21.77 -1.65
CA ARG A 40 9.44 -20.53 -1.84
C ARG A 40 8.02 -20.85 -2.29
N ILE A 41 7.04 -20.57 -1.44
CA ILE A 41 5.61 -20.83 -1.70
C ILE A 41 5.04 -19.77 -2.66
N THR A 42 5.22 -18.49 -2.34
CA THR A 42 4.67 -17.39 -3.14
C THR A 42 5.44 -16.10 -2.89
N THR A 43 5.34 -15.14 -3.81
CA THR A 43 5.82 -13.78 -3.60
C THR A 43 4.63 -12.82 -3.52
N LYS A 44 4.59 -11.99 -2.48
CA LYS A 44 3.56 -11.00 -2.21
C LYS A 44 4.12 -9.58 -2.27
N ARG A 45 3.24 -8.59 -2.30
CA ARG A 45 3.55 -7.16 -2.28
C ARG A 45 2.99 -6.50 -1.04
N LYS A 46 3.77 -5.59 -0.46
CA LYS A 46 3.29 -4.65 0.56
C LYS A 46 3.56 -3.24 0.05
N LEU A 47 2.52 -2.44 -0.08
CA LEU A 47 2.62 -1.06 -0.52
C LEU A 47 2.62 -0.16 0.72
N GLU A 48 3.63 0.68 0.87
CA GLU A 48 3.67 1.71 1.91
C GLU A 48 3.40 3.06 1.26
N CYS A 49 2.32 3.70 1.71
CA CYS A 49 1.84 4.95 1.15
C CYS A 49 1.83 6.04 2.22
N ASP A 50 2.39 7.20 1.90
CA ASP A 50 2.41 8.39 2.75
C ASP A 50 1.94 9.59 1.95
N TRP A 51 0.89 10.26 2.43
CA TRP A 51 0.34 11.47 1.85
C TRP A 51 0.72 12.69 2.69
N GLY A 52 1.06 13.77 1.98
CA GLY A 52 1.26 15.09 2.57
C GLY A 52 -0.05 15.77 2.93
N MET A 53 -0.17 17.06 2.62
CA MET A 53 -1.37 17.84 2.93
C MET A 53 -2.56 17.44 2.06
N LEU A 54 -3.62 16.97 2.71
CA LEU A 54 -4.88 16.55 2.08
C LEU A 54 -6.03 17.46 2.54
N THR A 55 -6.93 17.75 1.61
CA THR A 55 -8.24 18.32 1.90
C THR A 55 -9.14 17.27 2.57
N GLN A 56 -10.22 17.72 3.22
CA GLN A 56 -11.23 16.81 3.78
C GLN A 56 -11.79 15.83 2.73
N ALA A 57 -12.04 16.32 1.51
CA ALA A 57 -12.58 15.50 0.42
C ALA A 57 -11.60 14.42 -0.04
N GLU A 58 -10.32 14.77 -0.25
CA GLU A 58 -9.27 13.84 -0.64
C GLU A 58 -9.05 12.76 0.46
N MET A 59 -9.06 13.19 1.72
CA MET A 59 -8.94 12.30 2.88
C MET A 59 -10.10 11.30 2.94
N ALA A 60 -11.34 11.79 2.83
CA ALA A 60 -12.54 10.94 2.83
C ALA A 60 -12.53 9.96 1.65
N GLN A 61 -12.12 10.42 0.46
CA GLN A 61 -12.03 9.58 -0.73
C GLN A 61 -11.06 8.41 -0.53
N ILE A 62 -9.85 8.65 0.00
CA ILE A 62 -8.87 7.60 0.27
C ILE A 62 -9.39 6.63 1.33
N GLN A 63 -9.94 7.14 2.44
CA GLN A 63 -10.39 6.30 3.55
C GLN A 63 -11.61 5.44 3.20
N ASN A 64 -12.55 5.96 2.41
CA ASN A 64 -13.70 5.20 1.92
C ASN A 64 -13.27 4.13 0.92
N ALA A 65 -12.28 4.42 0.06
CA ALA A 65 -11.76 3.45 -0.91
C ALA A 65 -11.13 2.21 -0.23
N VAL A 66 -10.52 2.39 0.95
CA VAL A 66 -9.91 1.31 1.73
C VAL A 66 -10.82 0.73 2.83
N GLN A 67 -12.09 1.13 2.90
CA GLN A 67 -13.04 0.64 3.91
C GLN A 67 -13.39 -0.85 3.77
N PRO A 68 -13.55 -1.42 2.55
CA PRO A 68 -13.82 -2.85 2.40
C PRO A 68 -12.69 -3.72 2.97
N VAL A 69 -13.03 -4.94 3.40
CA VAL A 69 -12.04 -5.89 3.97
C VAL A 69 -10.95 -6.23 2.95
N PHE A 70 -11.34 -6.41 1.69
CA PHE A 70 -10.43 -6.58 0.56
C PHE A 70 -10.92 -5.73 -0.61
N PHE A 71 -9.98 -5.15 -1.34
CA PHE A 71 -10.26 -4.31 -2.50
C PHE A 71 -9.14 -4.41 -3.53
N GLU A 72 -9.48 -4.12 -4.78
CA GLU A 72 -8.50 -4.07 -5.86
C GLU A 72 -7.70 -2.76 -5.81
N VAL A 73 -6.39 -2.86 -5.97
CA VAL A 73 -5.49 -1.72 -6.08
C VAL A 73 -4.70 -1.84 -7.38
N SER A 74 -4.84 -0.83 -8.24
CA SER A 74 -3.97 -0.65 -9.40
C SER A 74 -2.83 0.28 -9.06
N TYR A 75 -1.59 -0.17 -9.22
CA TYR A 75 -0.40 0.57 -8.81
C TYR A 75 0.79 0.29 -9.74
N PRO A 76 1.81 1.18 -9.75
CA PRO A 76 3.06 0.92 -10.45
C PRO A 76 3.93 -0.07 -9.65
N ASP A 77 4.01 -1.31 -10.13
CA ASP A 77 4.92 -2.32 -9.61
C ASP A 77 6.30 -2.18 -10.30
N PRO A 78 7.41 -2.27 -9.54
CA PRO A 78 8.76 -2.11 -10.09
C PRO A 78 9.17 -3.24 -11.06
N ILE A 79 8.48 -4.37 -11.05
CA ILE A 79 8.77 -5.52 -11.93
C ILE A 79 7.73 -5.62 -13.05
N LEU A 80 6.45 -5.50 -12.70
CA LEU A 80 5.34 -5.78 -13.62
C LEU A 80 4.82 -4.53 -14.35
N GLY A 81 5.29 -3.33 -14.00
CA GLY A 81 4.70 -2.08 -14.46
C GLY A 81 3.35 -1.82 -13.78
N GLN A 82 2.43 -1.13 -14.46
CA GLN A 82 1.10 -0.88 -13.90
C GLN A 82 0.31 -2.20 -13.81
N THR A 83 -0.02 -2.63 -12.59
CA THR A 83 -0.73 -3.88 -12.33
C THR A 83 -1.83 -3.68 -11.31
N SER A 84 -2.82 -4.58 -11.31
CA SER A 84 -3.92 -4.61 -10.35
C SER A 84 -3.85 -5.89 -9.53
N LYS A 85 -3.92 -5.76 -8.20
CA LYS A 85 -4.03 -6.91 -7.27
C LYS A 85 -4.99 -6.62 -6.13
N THR A 86 -5.36 -7.66 -5.39
CA THR A 86 -6.23 -7.54 -4.21
C THR A 86 -5.41 -7.32 -2.95
N PHE A 87 -5.75 -6.28 -2.19
CA PHE A 87 -5.10 -5.92 -0.94
C PHE A 87 -6.11 -5.77 0.20
N TYR A 88 -5.60 -5.77 1.42
CA TYR A 88 -6.28 -5.21 2.59
C TYR A 88 -5.42 -4.09 3.19
N VAL A 89 -6.05 -3.19 3.95
CA VAL A 89 -5.35 -2.10 4.63
C VAL A 89 -4.90 -2.54 6.03
N GLY A 90 -3.66 -2.21 6.39
CA GLY A 90 -3.19 -2.31 7.78
C GLY A 90 -3.72 -1.17 8.64
N ASP A 91 -3.07 -0.91 9.78
CA ASP A 91 -3.43 0.20 10.65
C ASP A 91 -3.32 1.54 9.91
N ARG A 92 -4.29 2.43 10.18
CA ARG A 92 -4.43 3.73 9.53
C ARG A 92 -4.27 4.84 10.56
N THR A 93 -3.35 5.75 10.29
CA THR A 93 -3.18 6.97 11.10
C THR A 93 -3.49 8.19 10.26
N ALA A 94 -4.36 9.06 10.79
CA ALA A 94 -4.85 10.27 10.14
C ALA A 94 -4.57 11.49 11.02
N PRO A 95 -3.35 12.06 10.99
CA PRO A 95 -3.03 13.23 11.81
C PRO A 95 -3.73 14.47 11.26
N ALA A 96 -4.43 15.19 12.14
CA ALA A 96 -4.92 16.53 11.83
C ALA A 96 -3.76 17.53 11.96
N TYR A 97 -3.52 18.29 10.91
CA TYR A 97 -2.56 19.40 10.87
C TYR A 97 -3.18 20.72 11.37
N SER A 98 -4.46 20.95 11.04
CA SER A 98 -5.21 22.14 11.46
C SER A 98 -6.70 21.81 11.54
N PHE A 99 -7.43 22.50 12.41
CA PHE A 99 -8.90 22.45 12.48
C PHE A 99 -9.56 23.68 11.82
N ASP A 100 -8.77 24.56 11.20
CA ASP A 100 -9.25 25.73 10.48
C ASP A 100 -9.67 25.36 9.05
N GLU A 101 -10.91 25.69 8.67
CA GLU A 101 -11.50 25.41 7.35
C GLU A 101 -10.72 26.05 6.18
N LYS A 102 -9.93 27.09 6.44
CA LYS A 102 -9.13 27.78 5.41
C LYS A 102 -7.84 27.03 5.05
N LEU A 103 -7.43 26.05 5.85
CA LEU A 103 -6.21 25.27 5.64
C LEU A 103 -6.55 23.82 5.33
N LYS A 104 -5.64 23.11 4.63
CA LYS A 104 -5.77 21.66 4.46
C LYS A 104 -5.65 20.99 5.84
N PRO A 105 -6.72 20.37 6.37
CA PRO A 105 -6.76 19.99 7.77
C PRO A 105 -5.97 18.72 8.07
N TRP A 106 -5.62 17.92 7.06
CA TRP A 106 -4.94 16.63 7.22
C TRP A 106 -3.53 16.67 6.65
N SER A 107 -2.56 16.15 7.41
CA SER A 107 -1.21 15.93 6.91
C SER A 107 -0.60 14.69 7.53
N GLY A 108 0.04 13.86 6.71
CA GLY A 108 0.72 12.65 7.17
C GLY A 108 -0.20 11.44 7.29
N LEU A 109 -1.23 11.34 6.44
CA LEU A 109 -1.96 10.08 6.30
C LEU A 109 -0.96 9.03 5.83
N LYS A 110 -0.80 7.98 6.62
CA LYS A 110 0.09 6.87 6.32
C LYS A 110 -0.62 5.56 6.62
N PHE A 111 -0.52 4.62 5.69
CA PHE A 111 -0.91 3.24 5.90
C PHE A 111 -0.17 2.31 4.95
N SER A 112 -0.25 1.02 5.25
CA SER A 112 0.25 -0.03 4.36
C SER A 112 -0.90 -0.84 3.77
N LEU A 113 -0.73 -1.25 2.52
CA LEU A 113 -1.62 -2.15 1.80
C LEU A 113 -0.89 -3.48 1.64
N ILE A 114 -1.50 -4.58 2.10
CA ILE A 114 -0.87 -5.90 2.12
C ILE A 114 -1.62 -6.82 1.16
N GLU A 115 -0.90 -7.41 0.22
CA GLU A 115 -1.46 -8.30 -0.80
C GLU A 115 -2.02 -9.57 -0.13
N ARG A 116 -3.24 -9.95 -0.50
CA ARG A 116 -3.87 -11.21 -0.09
C ARG A 116 -3.19 -12.41 -0.76
#